data_AF-A0A9P0K030-F1
#
_entry.id   AF-A0A9P0K030-F1
#
_cell.length_a   1.000
_cell.length_b   1.000
_cell.length_c   1.000
_cell.angle_alpha   90.00
_cell.angle_beta   90.00
_cell.angle_gamma   90.00
#
_symmetry.space_group_name_H-M   'P 1'
#
loop_
_entity.id
_entity.type
_entity.pdbx_description
1 polymer ?
#
loop_
_entity_poly.entity_id
_entity_poly.type
_entity_poly.pdbx_seq_one_letter_code
_entity_poly.pdbx_strand_id
1 'polypeptide(L)'
;MVGLTTDGAPAMVGSDKGPVELCRKDESFLQFLCYHFIIHQQALCGHFLKLNNVMKLVVKIVKIRARALQRRLFKTLADDIDCQYVELLLHSDGLVGHEC
;
A
#
# COMPACT_ATOMS: atom_id res chain seq x y z
N MET A 1 -1.86 19.51 -13.54
CA MET A 1 -1.37 19.07 -12.22
C MET A 1 -0.55 17.81 -12.43
N VAL A 2 0.70 17.77 -11.97
CA VAL A 2 1.60 16.62 -12.14
C VAL A 2 2.01 16.10 -10.77
N GLY A 3 1.74 14.82 -10.52
CA GLY A 3 2.11 14.13 -9.29
C GLY A 3 3.27 13.18 -9.54
N LEU A 4 4.33 13.28 -8.74
CA LEU A 4 5.44 12.34 -8.71
C LEU A 4 5.47 11.65 -7.34
N THR A 5 5.46 10.32 -7.33
CA THR A 5 5.69 9.57 -6.09
C THR A 5 7.10 9.00 -6.10
N THR A 6 7.90 9.30 -5.07
CA THR A 6 9.29 8.83 -4.96
C THR A 6 9.49 8.00 -3.70
N ASP A 7 10.41 7.04 -3.72
CA ASP A 7 10.81 6.26 -2.54
C ASP A 7 11.59 7.09 -1.50
N GLY A 8 11.87 8.36 -1.79
CA GLY A 8 12.60 9.28 -0.94
C GLY A 8 14.10 8.98 -0.85
N ALA A 9 14.63 8.11 -1.71
CA ALA A 9 16.06 7.88 -1.78
C ALA A 9 16.79 9.21 -2.04
N PRO A 10 17.95 9.48 -1.39
CA PRO A 10 18.69 10.72 -1.59
C PRO A 10 18.99 11.03 -3.07
N ALA A 11 19.16 10.00 -3.90
CA ALA A 11 19.32 10.15 -5.35
C ALA A 11 18.08 10.74 -6.06
N MET A 12 16.87 10.50 -5.53
CA MET A 12 15.60 10.99 -6.05
C MET A 12 15.26 12.40 -5.55
N VAL A 13 15.46 12.64 -4.25
CA VAL A 13 15.06 13.88 -3.55
C VAL A 13 16.19 14.90 -3.35
N GLY A 14 17.40 14.60 -3.83
CA GLY A 14 18.58 15.45 -3.64
C GLY A 14 18.39 16.87 -4.21
N SER A 15 18.91 17.85 -3.48
CA SER A 15 18.65 19.29 -3.67
C SER A 15 19.26 19.92 -4.94
N ASP A 16 20.16 19.22 -5.64
CA ASP A 16 20.83 19.75 -6.83
C ASP A 16 20.43 19.02 -8.12
N LYS A 17 20.56 17.69 -8.12
CA LYS A 17 20.37 16.85 -9.32
C LYS A 17 19.32 15.77 -9.14
N GLY A 18 18.59 15.79 -8.03
CA GLY A 18 17.50 14.84 -7.80
C GLY A 18 16.38 15.06 -8.82
N PRO A 19 15.84 14.01 -9.45
CA PRO A 19 14.67 14.08 -10.32
C PRO A 19 13.51 14.94 -9.78
N VAL A 20 13.24 14.90 -8.47
CA VAL A 20 12.23 15.75 -7.84
C VAL A 20 12.54 17.24 -7.99
N GLU A 21 13.81 17.61 -7.80
CA GLU A 21 14.24 18.99 -7.89
C GLU A 21 14.30 19.48 -9.34
N LEU A 22 14.69 18.60 -10.28
CA LEU A 22 14.65 18.91 -11.71
C LEU A 22 13.21 19.19 -12.16
N CYS A 23 12.24 18.37 -11.75
CA CYS A 23 10.83 18.62 -12.01
C CYS A 23 10.29 19.89 -11.32
N ARG A 24 10.82 20.26 -10.16
CA ARG A 24 10.41 21.49 -9.46
C ARG A 24 10.88 22.76 -10.20
N LYS A 25 12.05 22.70 -10.85
CA LYS A 25 12.65 23.82 -11.60
C LYS A 25 12.11 23.96 -13.03
N ASP A 26 11.41 22.95 -13.53
CA ASP A 26 10.85 22.97 -14.88
C ASP A 26 9.49 23.69 -14.89
N GLU A 27 9.45 24.83 -15.58
CA GLU A 27 8.28 25.72 -15.68
C GLU A 27 7.08 25.06 -16.37
N SER A 28 7.28 23.94 -17.10
CA SER A 28 6.17 23.18 -17.68
C SER A 28 5.27 22.52 -16.60
N PHE A 29 5.77 22.37 -15.37
CA PHE A 29 5.04 21.79 -14.25
C PHE A 29 4.50 22.86 -13.29
N LEU A 30 3.59 23.71 -13.78
CA LEU A 30 2.95 24.81 -13.02
C LEU A 30 2.33 24.43 -11.67
N GLN A 31 1.97 23.16 -11.47
CA GLN A 31 1.46 22.59 -10.22
C GLN A 31 2.06 21.20 -10.01
N PHE A 32 3.32 21.17 -9.59
CA PHE A 32 4.06 19.95 -9.28
C PHE A 32 3.83 19.53 -7.83
N LEU A 33 3.46 18.26 -7.63
CA LEU A 33 3.25 17.66 -6.33
C LEU A 33 4.14 16.44 -6.18
N CYS A 34 4.96 16.42 -5.15
CA CYS A 34 5.82 15.29 -4.85
C CYS A 34 5.33 14.58 -3.59
N TYR A 35 5.05 13.29 -3.72
CA TYR A 35 4.65 12.43 -2.62
C TYR A 35 5.79 11.46 -2.28
N HIS A 36 5.99 11.20 -0.99
CA HIS A 36 6.87 10.12 -0.55
C HIS A 36 6.12 8.78 -0.58
N PHE A 37 6.77 7.71 -1.01
CA PHE A 37 6.14 6.41 -1.18
C PHE A 37 5.83 5.78 0.18
N ILE A 38 4.57 5.86 0.57
CA ILE A 38 4.04 5.41 1.87
C ILE A 38 4.30 3.92 2.12
N ILE A 39 4.45 3.10 1.07
CA ILE A 39 4.65 1.65 1.22
C ILE A 39 5.99 1.32 1.89
N HIS A 40 7.06 2.06 1.61
CA HIS A 40 8.34 1.87 2.33
C HIS A 40 8.24 2.36 3.78
N GLN A 41 7.49 3.46 4.00
CA GLN A 41 7.22 3.94 5.35
C GLN A 41 6.36 2.99 6.16
N GLN A 42 5.56 2.11 5.56
CA GLN A 42 4.66 1.24 6.34
C GLN A 42 5.42 0.27 7.27
N ALA A 43 6.59 -0.23 6.85
CA ALA A 43 7.45 -1.06 7.69
C ALA A 43 8.13 -0.24 8.80
N LEU A 44 8.67 0.94 8.44
CA LEU A 44 9.32 1.87 9.37
C LEU A 44 8.34 2.45 10.40
N CYS A 45 7.15 2.85 9.96
CA CYS A 45 6.05 3.36 10.75
C CYS A 45 5.47 2.25 11.63
N GLY A 46 5.31 1.03 11.11
CA GLY A 46 4.96 -0.15 11.91
C GLY A 46 5.97 -0.40 13.04
N HIS A 47 7.27 -0.17 12.78
CA HIS A 47 8.29 -0.27 13.81
C HIS A 47 8.23 0.88 14.83
N PHE A 48 8.20 2.12 14.33
CA PHE A 48 8.19 3.34 15.13
C PHE A 48 6.95 3.46 16.03
N LEU A 49 5.76 3.17 15.48
CA LEU A 49 4.49 3.15 16.21
C LEU A 49 4.29 1.86 17.03
N LYS A 50 5.28 0.96 17.05
CA LYS A 50 5.21 -0.35 17.73
C LYS A 50 4.03 -1.23 17.28
N LEU A 51 3.58 -1.07 16.03
CA LEU A 51 2.52 -1.85 15.39
C LEU A 51 3.05 -3.06 14.59
N ASN A 52 4.29 -3.50 14.83
CA ASN A 52 4.91 -4.62 14.11
C ASN A 52 4.06 -5.90 14.14
N ASN A 53 3.41 -6.18 15.27
CA ASN A 53 2.49 -7.31 15.42
C ASN A 53 1.26 -7.17 14.52
N VAL A 54 0.65 -5.99 14.48
CA VAL A 54 -0.49 -5.66 13.60
C VAL A 54 -0.08 -5.76 12.14
N MET A 55 1.07 -5.19 11.76
CA MET A 55 1.58 -5.26 10.39
C MET A 55 1.86 -6.69 9.94
N LYS A 56 2.43 -7.53 10.81
CA LYS A 56 2.61 -8.97 10.53
C LYS A 56 1.28 -9.67 10.29
N LEU A 57 0.24 -9.33 11.07
CA LEU A 57 -1.10 -9.88 10.89
C LEU A 57 -1.71 -9.42 9.55
N VAL A 58 -1.66 -8.12 9.24
CA VAL A 58 -2.15 -7.56 7.98
C VAL A 58 -1.49 -8.23 6.78
N VAL A 59 -0.17 -8.41 6.80
CA VAL A 59 0.55 -9.10 5.72
C VAL A 59 0.11 -10.56 5.56
N LYS A 60 -0.16 -11.28 6.67
CA LYS A 60 -0.71 -12.65 6.60
C LYS A 60 -2.10 -12.67 5.97
N ILE A 61 -2.98 -11.76 6.38
CA ILE A 61 -4.35 -11.63 5.83
C ILE A 61 -4.29 -11.34 4.32
N VAL A 62 -3.44 -10.39 3.91
CA VAL A 62 -3.23 -10.07 2.48
C VAL A 62 -2.71 -11.28 1.70
N LYS A 63 -1.80 -12.07 2.27
CA LYS A 63 -1.29 -13.30 1.62
C LYS A 63 -2.37 -14.37 1.45
N ILE A 64 -3.21 -14.58 2.47
CA ILE A 64 -4.36 -15.49 2.39
C ILE A 64 -5.29 -15.03 1.28
N ARG A 65 -5.62 -13.73 1.25
CA ARG A 65 -6.49 -13.15 0.21
C ARG A 65 -5.86 -13.16 -1.17
N ALA A 66 -4.55 -13.00 -1.34
CA ALA A 66 -3.93 -12.94 -2.67
C ALA A 66 -3.87 -14.31 -3.36
N ARG A 67 -3.78 -15.40 -2.58
CA ARG A 67 -3.53 -16.76 -3.10
C ARG A 67 -4.82 -17.58 -3.14
N ALA A 68 -5.24 -18.00 -4.33
CA ALA A 68 -6.50 -18.73 -4.53
C ALA A 68 -6.64 -19.98 -3.65
N LEU A 69 -5.57 -20.79 -3.51
CA LEU A 69 -5.59 -21.96 -2.63
C LEU A 69 -5.79 -21.59 -1.15
N GLN A 70 -5.10 -20.55 -0.68
CA GLN A 70 -5.20 -20.11 0.71
C GLN A 70 -6.59 -19.55 1.02
N ARG A 71 -7.20 -18.83 0.09
CA ARG A 71 -8.61 -18.39 0.20
C ARG A 71 -9.56 -19.57 0.37
N ARG A 72 -9.43 -20.62 -0.45
CA ARG A 72 -10.28 -21.82 -0.38
C ARG A 72 -10.11 -22.55 0.95
N LEU A 73 -8.87 -22.75 1.39
CA LEU A 73 -8.57 -23.39 2.68
C LEU A 73 -9.11 -22.57 3.86
N PHE A 74 -8.97 -21.25 3.81
CA PHE A 74 -9.54 -20.36 4.82
C PHE A 74 -11.06 -20.48 4.87
N LYS A 75 -11.72 -20.50 3.71
CA LYS A 75 -13.18 -20.66 3.62
C LYS A 75 -13.64 -21.99 4.22
N THR A 76 -13.01 -23.10 3.83
CA THR A 76 -13.31 -24.42 4.41
C THR A 76 -13.14 -24.43 5.92
N LEU A 77 -12.05 -23.86 6.44
CA LEU A 77 -11.84 -23.76 7.88
C LEU A 77 -12.90 -22.89 8.57
N ALA A 78 -13.30 -21.78 7.94
CA ALA A 78 -14.32 -20.88 8.48
C ALA A 78 -15.71 -21.55 8.51
N ASP A 79 -16.04 -22.31 7.47
CA ASP A 79 -17.26 -23.11 7.39
C ASP A 79 -17.27 -24.21 8.48
N ASP A 80 -16.14 -24.90 8.69
CA ASP A 80 -16.01 -25.98 9.70
C ASP A 80 -16.21 -25.49 11.14
N ILE A 81 -15.89 -24.23 11.43
CA ILE A 81 -16.06 -23.63 12.77
C ILE A 81 -17.34 -22.79 12.90
N ASP A 82 -18.24 -22.87 11.91
CA ASP A 82 -19.48 -22.08 11.84
C ASP A 82 -19.23 -20.58 12.02
N CYS A 83 -18.21 -20.06 11.34
CA CYS A 83 -17.83 -18.67 11.45
C CYS A 83 -18.83 -17.79 10.70
N GLN A 84 -19.24 -16.68 11.32
CA GLN A 84 -20.13 -15.69 10.66
C GLN A 84 -19.51 -15.08 9.40
N TYR A 85 -18.17 -15.04 9.31
CA TYR A 85 -17.44 -14.46 8.19
C TYR A 85 -16.56 -15.51 7.50
N VAL A 86 -17.05 -16.05 6.39
CA VAL A 86 -16.38 -17.12 5.62
C VAL A 86 -15.39 -16.59 4.57
N GLU A 87 -15.35 -15.28 4.38
CA GLU A 87 -14.50 -14.63 3.37
C GLU A 87 -13.94 -13.29 3.83
N LEU A 88 -12.71 -12.99 3.39
CA LEU A 88 -12.00 -11.75 3.70
C LEU A 88 -12.33 -10.67 2.67
N LEU A 89 -13.45 -9.96 2.87
CA LEU A 89 -13.85 -8.81 2.06
C LEU A 89 -12.90 -7.62 2.29
N LEU A 90 -12.59 -6.90 1.22
CA LEU A 90 -11.95 -5.59 1.30
C LEU A 90 -13.03 -4.53 1.54
N HIS A 91 -12.96 -3.86 2.68
CA HIS A 91 -13.65 -2.59 2.83
C HIS A 91 -12.82 -1.53 2.11
N SER A 92 -13.17 -1.27 0.85
CA SER A 92 -12.76 -0.08 0.13
C SER A 92 -13.94 0.88 0.17
N ASP A 93 -13.78 2.03 0.81
CA ASP A 93 -14.72 3.13 0.71
C ASP A 93 -14.88 3.49 -0.78
N GLY A 94 -15.99 3.03 -1.38
CA GLY A 94 -16.54 3.51 -2.64
C GLY A 94 -15.57 3.74 -3.80
N LEU A 95 -14.99 2.68 -4.37
CA LEU A 95 -14.89 2.57 -5.82
C LEU A 95 -15.41 1.19 -6.19
N VAL A 96 -16.61 1.18 -6.74
CA VAL A 96 -17.22 0.01 -7.39
C VAL A 96 -16.17 -0.60 -8.30
N GLY A 97 -15.73 -1.80 -7.94
CA GLY A 97 -14.98 -2.65 -8.83
C GLY A 97 -15.87 -2.93 -10.04
N HIS A 98 -15.56 -2.30 -11.16
CA HIS A 98 -15.90 -2.92 -12.42
C HIS A 98 -14.88 -4.03 -12.61
N GLU A 99 -15.34 -5.27 -12.40
CA GLU A 99 -14.66 -6.44 -12.93
C GLU A 99 -14.50 -6.25 -14.44
N CYS A 100 -13.25 -6.29 -14.92
CA CYS A 100 -12.78 -6.83 -16.18
C CYS A 100 -11.29 -7.12 -16.02
#